data_AF-A0A2A3JRB2-F1
#
_entry.id   AF-A0A2A3JRB2-F1
#
_cell.length_a   1.000
_cell.length_b   1.000
_cell.length_c   1.000
_cell.angle_alpha   90.00
_cell.angle_beta   90.00
_cell.angle_gamma   90.00
#
_symmetry.space_group_name_H-M   'P 1'
#
loop_
_entity.id
_entity.type
_entity.pdbx_description
1 polymer ?
#
loop_
_entity_poly.entity_id
_entity_poly.type
_entity_poly.pdbx_seq_one_letter_code
_entity_poly.pdbx_strand_id
1 'polypeptide(L)'
;MDAVLAGEAKTAFCATRPPGHHAEAETPMGFCLFGNAAIAAKHALDHHGLERVAVVDFDVHHGNGTQALLWDEPRALVITSQQYPLWPGTGAADETGGHHNVLNLPLPPGSGGAEMRAAYAAQAFPRLDAFRPDLVILSAGFDAHADDPLAELNWREEDFAWLTRELCRIAQGSAQGRVVSVLEGGYDLRALADSARVHVQELIEAGR
;
A
#
# COMPACT_ATOMS: atom_id res chain seq x y z
N MET A 1 5.46 13.56 -0.07
CA MET A 1 6.71 12.81 0.16
C MET A 1 7.87 13.75 0.52
N ASP A 2 8.13 14.84 -0.23
CA ASP A 2 9.30 15.70 0.05
C ASP A 2 9.30 16.28 1.47
N ALA A 3 8.15 16.78 1.95
CA ALA A 3 8.01 17.27 3.32
C ALA A 3 8.37 16.22 4.39
N VAL A 4 8.12 14.93 4.10
CA VAL A 4 8.49 13.82 5.00
C VAL A 4 10.01 13.57 4.97
N LEU A 5 10.61 13.60 3.79
CA LEU A 5 12.06 13.43 3.63
C LEU A 5 12.85 14.62 4.18
N ALA A 6 12.29 15.83 4.10
CA ALA A 6 12.85 17.06 4.68
C ALA A 6 12.69 17.15 6.21
N GLY A 7 11.91 16.26 6.84
CA GLY A 7 11.65 16.27 8.27
C GLY A 7 10.63 17.32 8.74
N GLU A 8 9.87 17.91 7.81
CA GLU A 8 8.76 18.84 8.12
C GLU A 8 7.54 18.10 8.68
N ALA A 9 7.42 16.81 8.35
CA ALA A 9 6.48 15.87 8.94
C ALA A 9 7.13 14.48 9.05
N LYS A 10 6.68 13.63 9.98
CA LYS A 10 7.08 12.22 10.01
C LYS A 10 6.22 11.37 9.07
N THR A 11 4.93 11.64 9.06
CA THR A 11 3.94 10.93 8.25
C THR A 11 3.14 11.91 7.39
N ALA A 12 2.61 11.46 6.26
CA ALA A 12 1.72 12.25 5.43
C ALA A 12 0.61 11.38 4.85
N PHE A 13 -0.61 11.94 4.75
CA PHE A 13 -1.72 11.37 3.98
C PHE A 13 -2.06 12.32 2.83
N CYS A 14 -1.95 11.82 1.60
CA CYS A 14 -2.27 12.53 0.39
C CYS A 14 -3.61 12.02 -0.14
N ALA A 15 -4.68 12.81 0.06
CA ALA A 15 -6.02 12.52 -0.45
C ALA A 15 -6.12 12.78 -1.97
N THR A 16 -5.30 12.07 -2.75
CA THR A 16 -5.17 12.22 -4.20
C THR A 16 -6.33 11.57 -4.94
N ARG A 17 -6.81 12.24 -5.99
CA ARG A 17 -7.72 11.68 -6.99
C ARG A 17 -7.39 12.32 -8.35
N PRO A 18 -7.29 11.55 -9.45
CA PRO A 18 -7.54 10.10 -9.60
C PRO A 18 -6.53 9.21 -8.85
N PRO A 19 -6.88 7.92 -8.60
CA PRO A 19 -5.96 6.92 -8.02
C PRO A 19 -4.80 6.60 -8.99
N GLY A 20 -3.88 5.72 -8.57
CA GLY A 20 -2.67 5.43 -9.32
C GLY A 20 -2.22 3.97 -9.42
N HIS A 21 -2.53 3.10 -8.48
CA HIS A 21 -1.86 1.78 -8.37
C HIS A 21 -2.08 0.81 -9.54
N HIS A 22 -3.02 1.09 -10.45
CA HIS A 22 -3.26 0.30 -11.67
C HIS A 22 -2.59 0.85 -12.94
N ALA A 23 -2.10 2.08 -12.92
CA ALA A 23 -1.49 2.69 -14.11
C ALA A 23 -0.12 2.06 -14.39
N GLU A 24 0.04 1.48 -15.57
CA GLU A 24 1.31 0.94 -16.06
C GLU A 24 2.07 2.01 -16.88
N ALA A 25 3.26 1.67 -17.40
CA ALA A 25 4.13 2.60 -18.10
C ALA A 25 3.46 3.26 -19.33
N GLU A 26 2.71 2.48 -20.10
CA GLU A 26 2.06 2.94 -21.35
C GLU A 26 0.53 2.80 -21.32
N THR A 27 -0.04 2.30 -20.21
CA THR A 27 -1.45 1.93 -20.12
C THR A 27 -2.12 2.55 -18.89
N PRO A 28 -3.00 3.56 -19.05
CA PRO A 28 -3.91 3.98 -17.99
C PRO A 28 -5.06 2.96 -17.88
N MET A 29 -5.36 2.50 -16.67
CA MET A 29 -6.43 1.52 -16.41
C MET A 29 -6.93 1.59 -14.96
N GLY A 30 -8.08 0.98 -14.68
CA GLY A 30 -8.62 0.93 -13.30
C GLY A 30 -8.79 2.33 -12.68
N PHE A 31 -9.28 3.30 -13.47
CA PHE A 31 -9.41 4.71 -13.08
C PHE A 31 -8.09 5.45 -12.80
N CYS A 32 -6.94 4.78 -12.95
CA CYS A 32 -5.61 5.31 -12.72
C CYS A 32 -5.02 5.90 -14.00
N LEU A 33 -4.47 7.12 -13.91
CA LEU A 33 -3.79 7.78 -15.03
C LEU A 33 -2.27 7.75 -14.91
N PHE A 34 -1.76 7.83 -13.68
CA PHE A 34 -0.34 7.81 -13.36
C PHE A 34 -0.09 6.95 -12.13
N GLY A 35 1.00 6.18 -12.11
CA GLY A 35 1.38 5.34 -10.98
C GLY A 35 1.86 6.16 -9.78
N ASN A 36 0.95 6.81 -9.05
CA ASN A 36 1.27 7.77 -7.98
C ASN A 36 2.30 7.23 -6.97
N ALA A 37 2.06 6.03 -6.42
CA ALA A 37 2.97 5.39 -5.46
C ALA A 37 4.33 5.02 -6.10
N ALA A 38 4.32 4.46 -7.31
CA ALA A 38 5.54 4.11 -8.04
C ALA A 38 6.39 5.34 -8.41
N ILE A 39 5.75 6.45 -8.81
CA ILE A 39 6.40 7.73 -9.07
C ILE A 39 7.05 8.25 -7.79
N ALA A 40 6.32 8.22 -6.66
CA ALA A 40 6.87 8.64 -5.37
C ALA A 40 8.07 7.75 -4.95
N ALA A 41 7.99 6.44 -5.17
CA ALA A 41 9.08 5.51 -4.88
C ALA A 41 10.32 5.80 -5.73
N LYS A 42 10.17 5.90 -7.05
CA LYS A 42 11.26 6.24 -7.98
C LYS A 42 11.85 7.61 -7.66
N HIS A 43 11.01 8.59 -7.33
CA HIS A 43 11.51 9.91 -6.97
C HIS A 43 12.34 9.89 -5.68
N ALA A 44 11.90 9.17 -4.65
CA ALA A 44 12.67 8.99 -3.42
C ALA A 44 14.02 8.30 -3.67
N LEU A 45 14.04 7.28 -4.53
CA LEU A 45 15.26 6.54 -4.90
C LEU A 45 16.23 7.39 -5.73
N ASP A 46 15.74 8.01 -6.80
CA ASP A 46 16.58 8.60 -7.85
C ASP A 46 16.93 10.07 -7.58
N HIS A 47 16.08 10.82 -6.86
CA HIS A 47 16.30 12.24 -6.56
C HIS A 47 16.71 12.51 -5.11
N HIS A 48 16.25 11.68 -4.16
CA HIS A 48 16.64 11.81 -2.74
C HIS A 48 17.70 10.80 -2.30
N GLY A 49 18.08 9.87 -3.18
CA GLY A 49 19.18 8.93 -2.94
C GLY A 49 18.89 7.90 -1.85
N LEU A 50 17.61 7.61 -1.57
CA LEU A 50 17.26 6.51 -0.67
C LEU A 50 17.72 5.19 -1.27
N GLU A 51 18.15 4.25 -0.42
CA GLU A 51 18.65 2.96 -0.87
C GLU A 51 17.53 1.93 -0.99
N ARG A 52 16.49 2.05 -0.15
CA ARG A 52 15.40 1.08 -0.05
C ARG A 52 14.06 1.76 0.18
N VAL A 53 13.09 1.56 -0.71
CA VAL A 53 11.71 2.07 -0.57
C VAL A 53 10.72 0.93 -0.63
N ALA A 54 9.83 0.83 0.36
CA ALA A 54 8.75 -0.15 0.33
C ALA A 54 7.43 0.53 -0.08
N VAL A 55 6.67 -0.11 -0.97
CA VAL A 55 5.28 0.22 -1.27
C VAL A 55 4.42 -0.91 -0.74
N VAL A 56 3.51 -0.60 0.17
CA VAL A 56 2.51 -1.53 0.70
C VAL A 56 1.14 -1.08 0.23
N ASP A 57 0.52 -1.90 -0.60
CA ASP A 57 -0.78 -1.68 -1.21
C ASP A 57 -1.82 -2.58 -0.55
N PHE A 58 -2.80 -1.96 0.10
CA PHE A 58 -3.92 -2.65 0.74
C PHE A 58 -5.27 -2.28 0.13
N ASP A 59 -5.27 -1.60 -1.03
CA ASP A 59 -6.44 -1.57 -1.89
C ASP A 59 -6.86 -3.00 -2.22
N VAL A 60 -8.17 -3.26 -2.31
CA VAL A 60 -8.69 -4.61 -2.51
C VAL A 60 -8.32 -5.18 -3.87
N HIS A 61 -8.02 -4.33 -4.85
CA HIS A 61 -7.61 -4.73 -6.17
C HIS A 61 -6.09 -4.88 -6.24
N HIS A 62 -5.63 -5.78 -7.10
CA HIS A 62 -4.19 -5.94 -7.30
C HIS A 62 -3.56 -4.64 -7.82
N GLY A 63 -2.55 -4.13 -7.12
CA GLY A 63 -1.71 -3.00 -7.55
C GLY A 63 -0.81 -3.30 -8.75
N ASN A 64 -1.39 -3.79 -9.85
CA ASN A 64 -0.67 -4.27 -11.03
C ASN A 64 0.25 -3.21 -11.66
N GLY A 65 -0.17 -1.94 -11.65
CA GLY A 65 0.61 -0.83 -12.18
C GLY A 65 1.86 -0.59 -11.34
N THR A 66 1.69 -0.49 -10.02
CA THR A 66 2.81 -0.39 -9.07
C THR A 66 3.75 -1.58 -9.22
N GLN A 67 3.23 -2.80 -9.29
CA GLN A 67 4.01 -4.02 -9.50
C GLN A 67 4.83 -3.94 -10.80
N ALA A 68 4.19 -3.61 -11.92
CA ALA A 68 4.85 -3.55 -13.23
C ALA A 68 5.93 -2.46 -13.29
N LEU A 69 5.64 -1.27 -12.77
CA LEU A 69 6.57 -0.13 -12.78
C LEU A 69 7.80 -0.33 -11.89
N LEU A 70 7.69 -1.18 -10.86
CA LEU A 70 8.78 -1.48 -9.92
C LEU A 70 9.33 -2.90 -10.10
N TRP A 71 8.89 -3.64 -11.13
CA TRP A 71 9.23 -5.05 -11.35
C TRP A 71 10.73 -5.32 -11.35
N ASP A 72 11.51 -4.52 -12.09
CA ASP A 72 12.97 -4.61 -12.21
C ASP A 72 13.71 -3.54 -11.39
N GLU A 73 13.16 -3.13 -10.23
CA GLU A 73 13.80 -2.18 -9.32
C GLU A 73 14.25 -2.90 -8.02
N PRO A 74 15.54 -3.30 -7.90
CA PRO A 74 16.03 -4.04 -6.73
C PRO A 74 16.06 -3.21 -5.44
N ARG A 75 15.98 -1.88 -5.55
CA ARG A 75 15.88 -0.95 -4.40
C ARG A 75 14.45 -0.77 -3.90
N ALA A 76 13.45 -1.33 -4.59
CA ALA A 76 12.06 -1.27 -4.19
C ALA A 76 11.60 -2.61 -3.59
N LEU A 77 10.61 -2.58 -2.71
CA LEU A 77 9.83 -3.74 -2.31
C LEU A 77 8.35 -3.41 -2.50
N VAL A 78 7.64 -4.20 -3.29
CA VAL A 78 6.19 -4.09 -3.47
C VAL A 78 5.52 -5.22 -2.70
N ILE A 79 4.59 -4.86 -1.81
CA ILE A 79 3.70 -5.80 -1.15
C ILE A 79 2.28 -5.36 -1.48
N THR A 80 1.47 -6.24 -2.04
CA THR A 80 0.06 -5.96 -2.33
C THR A 80 -0.80 -7.07 -1.73
N SER A 81 -1.88 -6.70 -1.05
CA SER A 81 -2.87 -7.64 -0.51
C SER A 81 -4.23 -7.35 -1.14
N GLN A 82 -4.67 -8.25 -2.00
CA GLN A 82 -5.80 -8.07 -2.87
C GLN A 82 -6.76 -9.24 -2.74
N GLN A 83 -8.04 -9.01 -3.02
CA GLN A 83 -8.93 -10.11 -3.32
C GLN A 83 -8.46 -10.81 -4.59
N TYR A 84 -8.38 -12.15 -4.55
CA TYR A 84 -8.03 -12.94 -5.72
C TYR A 84 -8.88 -14.22 -5.83
N PRO A 85 -9.50 -14.48 -6.99
CA PRO A 85 -9.51 -13.64 -8.20
C PRO A 85 -10.44 -12.41 -8.03
N LEU A 86 -10.01 -11.26 -8.55
CA LEU A 86 -10.80 -10.04 -8.74
C LEU A 86 -10.18 -9.25 -9.93
N TRP A 87 -10.70 -8.07 -10.27
CA TRP A 87 -10.07 -7.16 -11.22
C TRP A 87 -8.60 -6.88 -10.82
N PRO A 88 -7.64 -6.88 -11.78
CA PRO A 88 -7.80 -7.10 -13.22
C PRO A 88 -7.59 -8.58 -13.64
N GLY A 89 -7.55 -9.51 -12.69
CA GLY A 89 -7.27 -10.93 -12.92
C GLY A 89 -5.80 -11.30 -12.79
N THR A 90 -4.98 -10.43 -12.21
CA THR A 90 -3.54 -10.62 -11.98
C THR A 90 -3.22 -10.60 -10.47
N GLY A 91 -1.95 -10.74 -10.10
CA GLY A 91 -1.53 -10.73 -8.70
C GLY A 91 -1.44 -12.14 -8.13
N ALA A 92 -1.01 -13.11 -8.96
CA ALA A 92 -0.75 -14.45 -8.48
C ALA A 92 0.44 -14.47 -7.50
N ALA A 93 0.44 -15.40 -6.54
CA ALA A 93 1.45 -15.47 -5.49
C ALA A 93 2.86 -15.85 -6.01
N ASP A 94 2.96 -16.41 -7.21
CA ASP A 94 4.22 -16.79 -7.86
C ASP A 94 4.85 -15.65 -8.70
N GLU A 95 4.15 -14.52 -8.85
CA GLU A 95 4.70 -13.29 -9.41
C GLU A 95 5.61 -12.61 -8.38
N THR A 96 6.93 -12.82 -8.46
CA THR A 96 7.88 -12.37 -7.42
C THR A 96 8.76 -11.18 -7.83
N GLY A 97 8.58 -10.63 -9.03
CA GLY A 97 9.42 -9.52 -9.54
C GLY A 97 10.79 -9.97 -10.05
N GLY A 98 11.49 -9.10 -10.78
CA GLY A 98 12.80 -9.38 -11.38
C GLY A 98 13.92 -9.60 -10.35
N HIS A 99 13.70 -9.16 -9.10
CA HIS A 99 14.66 -9.24 -8.01
C HIS A 99 14.08 -9.88 -6.74
N HIS A 100 13.05 -10.72 -6.88
CA HIS A 100 12.25 -11.22 -5.75
C HIS A 100 11.63 -10.09 -4.91
N ASN A 101 11.47 -8.92 -5.49
CA ASN A 101 11.08 -7.66 -4.86
C ASN A 101 9.56 -7.42 -4.84
N VAL A 102 8.77 -8.39 -5.27
CA VAL A 102 7.30 -8.35 -5.21
C VAL A 102 6.81 -9.47 -4.31
N LEU A 103 5.81 -9.16 -3.48
CA LEU A 103 5.06 -10.11 -2.66
C LEU A 103 3.57 -9.84 -2.81
N ASN A 104 2.90 -10.75 -3.53
CA ASN A 104 1.46 -10.76 -3.66
C ASN A 104 0.84 -11.58 -2.53
N LEU A 105 -0.16 -11.02 -1.85
CA LEU A 105 -0.92 -11.66 -0.79
C LEU A 105 -2.38 -11.82 -1.24
N PRO A 106 -2.68 -12.79 -2.12
CA PRO A 106 -4.04 -13.05 -2.56
C PRO A 106 -4.91 -13.51 -1.39
N LEU A 107 -6.01 -12.80 -1.16
CA LEU A 107 -7.02 -13.08 -0.16
C LEU A 107 -8.28 -13.65 -0.84
N PRO A 108 -8.81 -14.79 -0.37
CA PRO A 108 -10.07 -15.31 -0.90
C PRO A 108 -11.25 -14.33 -0.68
N PRO A 109 -12.24 -14.30 -1.59
CA PRO A 109 -13.51 -13.61 -1.34
C PRO A 109 -14.10 -14.01 0.02
N GLY A 110 -14.69 -13.04 0.72
CA GLY A 110 -15.25 -13.23 2.06
C GLY A 110 -14.26 -13.11 3.21
N SER A 111 -12.94 -13.03 2.94
CA SER A 111 -11.92 -12.88 3.99
C SER A 111 -12.10 -11.58 4.77
N GLY A 112 -11.98 -11.65 6.09
CA GLY A 112 -12.08 -10.50 6.98
C GLY A 112 -10.73 -10.10 7.58
N GLY A 113 -10.80 -9.31 8.64
CA GLY A 113 -9.63 -8.85 9.38
C GLY A 113 -8.72 -9.95 9.91
N ALA A 114 -9.29 -11.09 10.34
CA ALA A 114 -8.50 -12.18 10.92
C ALA A 114 -7.58 -12.84 9.87
N GLU A 115 -8.11 -13.12 8.68
CA GLU A 115 -7.37 -13.68 7.56
C GLU A 115 -6.28 -12.71 7.07
N MET A 116 -6.63 -11.43 6.94
CA MET A 116 -5.68 -10.37 6.59
C MET A 116 -4.54 -10.31 7.61
N ARG A 117 -4.84 -10.21 8.90
CA ARG A 117 -3.84 -10.11 9.97
C ARG A 117 -2.90 -11.30 9.96
N ALA A 118 -3.42 -12.51 9.74
CA ALA A 118 -2.62 -13.72 9.63
C ALA A 118 -1.69 -13.68 8.42
N ALA A 119 -2.17 -13.25 7.24
CA ALA A 119 -1.35 -13.11 6.04
C ALA A 119 -0.23 -12.07 6.22
N TYR A 120 -0.55 -10.89 6.76
CA TYR A 120 0.44 -9.85 7.03
C TYR A 120 1.48 -10.27 8.06
N ALA A 121 1.06 -10.88 9.18
CA ALA A 121 1.97 -11.32 10.23
C ALA A 121 2.90 -12.46 9.77
N ALA A 122 2.39 -13.38 8.94
CA ALA A 122 3.17 -14.51 8.45
C ALA A 122 4.14 -14.13 7.33
N GLN A 123 3.79 -13.14 6.49
CA GLN A 123 4.50 -12.89 5.24
C GLN A 123 4.96 -11.43 5.08
N ALA A 124 4.06 -10.45 5.12
CA ALA A 124 4.40 -9.05 4.84
C ALA A 124 5.34 -8.44 5.89
N PHE A 125 5.02 -8.56 7.18
CA PHE A 125 5.80 -7.91 8.24
C PHE A 125 7.22 -8.45 8.34
N PRO A 126 7.46 -9.79 8.35
CA PRO A 126 8.82 -10.31 8.28
C PRO A 126 9.58 -9.83 7.05
N ARG A 127 8.88 -9.70 5.90
CA ARG A 127 9.50 -9.23 4.66
C ARG A 127 9.91 -7.77 4.74
N LEU A 128 9.07 -6.91 5.30
CA LEU A 128 9.39 -5.49 5.53
C LEU A 128 10.53 -5.32 6.54
N ASP A 129 10.50 -6.05 7.66
CA ASP A 129 11.55 -6.01 8.68
C ASP A 129 12.91 -6.46 8.11
N ALA A 130 12.92 -7.49 7.26
CA ALA A 130 14.15 -7.95 6.59
C ALA A 130 14.65 -6.94 5.54
N PHE A 131 13.74 -6.31 4.81
CA PHE A 131 14.07 -5.32 3.79
C PHE A 131 14.59 -4.01 4.39
N ARG A 132 14.16 -3.65 5.60
CA ARG A 132 14.54 -2.41 6.30
C ARG A 132 14.45 -1.16 5.41
N PRO A 133 13.24 -0.79 4.95
CA PRO A 133 13.06 0.36 4.08
C PRO A 133 13.53 1.67 4.74
N ASP A 134 14.02 2.60 3.93
CA ASP A 134 14.31 3.97 4.35
C ASP A 134 13.06 4.88 4.27
N LEU A 135 12.04 4.45 3.53
CA LEU A 135 10.72 5.07 3.40
C LEU A 135 9.66 3.99 3.14
N VAL A 136 8.51 4.09 3.81
CA VAL A 136 7.32 3.28 3.52
C VAL A 136 6.26 4.14 2.84
N ILE A 137 5.79 3.70 1.68
CA ILE A 137 4.69 4.29 0.93
C ILE A 137 3.47 3.36 1.06
N LEU A 138 2.31 3.91 1.39
CA LEU A 138 1.06 3.16 1.49
C LEU A 138 0.15 3.53 0.33
N SER A 139 -0.21 2.55 -0.50
CA SER A 139 -1.34 2.68 -1.43
C SER A 139 -2.60 2.33 -0.64
N ALA A 140 -3.31 3.37 -0.22
CA ALA A 140 -4.40 3.29 0.73
C ALA A 140 -5.75 3.32 0.01
N GLY A 141 -6.19 2.15 -0.46
CA GLY A 141 -7.56 1.90 -0.86
C GLY A 141 -8.40 1.43 0.32
N PHE A 142 -9.67 1.84 0.36
CA PHE A 142 -10.60 1.48 1.44
C PHE A 142 -11.77 0.62 0.94
N ASP A 143 -11.61 0.01 -0.22
CA ASP A 143 -12.57 -0.87 -0.90
C ASP A 143 -12.49 -2.34 -0.46
N ALA A 144 -11.56 -2.69 0.44
CA ALA A 144 -11.60 -3.97 1.17
C ALA A 144 -12.67 -3.96 2.29
N HIS A 145 -13.31 -2.82 2.54
CA HIS A 145 -14.36 -2.68 3.54
C HIS A 145 -15.59 -3.51 3.16
N ALA A 146 -16.22 -4.15 4.15
CA ALA A 146 -17.37 -5.06 3.94
C ALA A 146 -18.62 -4.44 3.29
N ASP A 147 -18.68 -3.11 3.23
CA ASP A 147 -19.79 -2.36 2.66
C ASP A 147 -19.47 -1.83 1.25
N ASP A 148 -18.24 -2.03 0.75
CA ASP A 148 -17.83 -1.58 -0.57
C ASP A 148 -18.48 -2.42 -1.69
N PRO A 149 -19.02 -1.80 -2.75
CA PRO A 149 -19.73 -2.53 -3.80
C PRO A 149 -18.82 -3.23 -4.82
N LEU A 150 -17.51 -2.98 -4.82
CA LEU A 150 -16.62 -3.47 -5.88
C LEU A 150 -15.81 -4.72 -5.52
N ALA A 151 -15.90 -5.20 -4.28
CA ALA A 151 -15.22 -6.41 -3.82
C ALA A 151 -16.06 -7.18 -2.77
N GLU A 152 -15.50 -8.28 -2.28
CA GLU A 152 -16.16 -9.21 -1.36
C GLU A 152 -15.33 -9.45 -0.09
N LEU A 153 -14.29 -8.64 0.17
CA LEU A 153 -13.59 -8.68 1.45
C LEU A 153 -14.45 -8.04 2.54
N ASN A 154 -14.30 -8.53 3.76
CA ASN A 154 -15.13 -8.15 4.91
C ASN A 154 -14.34 -7.37 5.97
N TRP A 155 -13.42 -6.49 5.56
CA TRP A 155 -12.65 -5.70 6.52
C TRP A 155 -13.56 -4.63 7.15
N ARG A 156 -13.21 -4.24 8.37
CA ARG A 156 -13.84 -3.12 9.09
C ARG A 156 -12.81 -2.03 9.37
N GLU A 157 -13.26 -0.89 9.84
CA GLU A 157 -12.40 0.27 10.15
C GLU A 157 -11.25 -0.11 11.11
N GLU A 158 -11.51 -0.97 12.09
CA GLU A 158 -10.52 -1.48 13.03
C GLU A 158 -9.40 -2.32 12.39
N ASP A 159 -9.64 -2.90 11.22
CA ASP A 159 -8.64 -3.63 10.44
C ASP A 159 -7.69 -2.67 9.72
N PHE A 160 -8.22 -1.63 9.09
CA PHE A 160 -7.41 -0.56 8.50
C PHE A 160 -6.59 0.18 9.57
N ALA A 161 -7.19 0.46 10.73
CA ALA A 161 -6.49 1.08 11.86
C ALA A 161 -5.33 0.20 12.34
N TRP A 162 -5.58 -1.09 12.56
CA TRP A 162 -4.54 -2.02 12.98
C TRP A 162 -3.41 -2.14 11.96
N LEU A 163 -3.75 -2.30 10.68
CA LEU A 163 -2.75 -2.47 9.64
C LEU A 163 -1.87 -1.22 9.52
N THR A 164 -2.48 -0.04 9.56
CA THR A 164 -1.77 1.24 9.56
C THR A 164 -0.81 1.34 10.75
N ARG A 165 -1.27 0.97 11.94
CA ARG A 165 -0.45 1.00 13.16
C ARG A 165 0.77 0.09 13.05
N GLU A 166 0.61 -1.14 12.58
CA GLU A 166 1.72 -2.08 12.43
C GLU A 166 2.72 -1.60 11.36
N LEU A 167 2.23 -1.10 10.22
CA LEU A 167 3.10 -0.55 9.18
C LEU A 167 3.88 0.68 9.66
N CYS A 168 3.24 1.58 10.41
CA CYS A 168 3.92 2.69 11.08
C CYS A 168 4.96 2.22 12.10
N ARG A 169 4.67 1.17 12.88
CA ARG A 169 5.62 0.58 13.84
C ARG A 169 6.86 0.02 13.14
N ILE A 170 6.67 -0.68 12.02
CA ILE A 170 7.77 -1.21 11.19
C ILE A 170 8.59 -0.05 10.61
N ALA A 171 7.94 0.99 10.09
CA ALA A 171 8.60 2.19 9.60
C ALA A 171 9.40 2.90 10.71
N GLN A 172 8.93 2.89 11.96
CA GLN A 172 9.68 3.42 13.10
C GLN A 172 10.98 2.65 13.36
N GLY A 173 11.00 1.33 13.11
CA GLY A 173 12.17 0.47 13.30
C GLY A 173 13.25 0.59 12.22
N SER A 174 12.91 1.03 11.00
CA SER A 174 13.83 1.01 9.85
C SER A 174 13.86 2.30 9.00
N ALA A 175 12.72 2.96 8.85
CA ALA A 175 12.53 4.17 8.04
C ALA A 175 12.52 5.47 8.88
N GLN A 176 12.96 5.43 10.14
CA GLN A 176 12.91 6.57 11.08
C GLN A 176 11.48 7.15 11.22
N GLY A 177 10.46 6.31 11.08
CA GLY A 177 9.05 6.70 11.14
C GLY A 177 8.52 7.37 9.86
N ARG A 178 9.29 7.41 8.77
CA ARG A 178 8.87 8.03 7.51
C ARG A 178 7.82 7.20 6.79
N VAL A 179 6.59 7.70 6.75
CA VAL A 179 5.46 7.08 6.06
C VAL A 179 4.76 8.09 5.15
N VAL A 180 4.52 7.74 3.90
CA VAL A 180 3.70 8.53 2.98
C VAL A 180 2.56 7.66 2.49
N SER A 181 1.33 8.02 2.82
CA SER A 181 0.13 7.34 2.35
C SER A 181 -0.52 8.14 1.22
N VAL A 182 -0.92 7.46 0.16
CA VAL A 182 -1.64 8.01 -0.99
C VAL A 182 -2.98 7.30 -1.12
N LEU A 183 -4.06 8.07 -1.29
CA LEU A 183 -5.40 7.52 -1.46
C LEU A 183 -5.54 6.82 -2.82
N GLU A 184 -6.09 5.60 -2.81
CA GLU A 184 -6.43 4.80 -4.00
C GLU A 184 -7.97 4.64 -4.14
N GLY A 185 -8.50 3.42 -4.05
CA GLY A 185 -9.91 3.07 -4.15
C GLY A 185 -10.75 3.29 -2.89
N GLY A 186 -12.02 2.88 -2.95
CA GLY A 186 -13.06 3.10 -1.95
C GLY A 186 -14.29 3.78 -2.58
N TYR A 187 -15.40 3.04 -2.60
CA TYR A 187 -16.57 3.34 -3.45
C TYR A 187 -17.90 3.36 -2.68
N ASP A 188 -17.97 2.82 -1.46
CA ASP A 188 -18.97 3.27 -0.48
C ASP A 188 -18.45 4.52 0.26
N LEU A 189 -19.17 5.64 0.12
CA LEU A 189 -18.72 6.94 0.62
C LEU A 189 -18.62 7.02 2.15
N ARG A 190 -19.44 6.24 2.88
CA ARG A 190 -19.40 6.23 4.35
C ARG A 190 -18.25 5.36 4.82
N ALA A 191 -18.15 4.14 4.28
CA ALA A 191 -17.05 3.24 4.55
C ALA A 191 -15.69 3.89 4.26
N LEU A 192 -15.57 4.55 3.11
CA LEU A 192 -14.37 5.31 2.73
C LEU A 192 -14.05 6.40 3.77
N ALA A 193 -15.03 7.22 4.13
CA ALA A 193 -14.82 8.31 5.08
C ALA A 193 -14.40 7.79 6.47
N ASP A 194 -15.06 6.75 6.98
CA ASP A 194 -14.79 6.19 8.30
C ASP A 194 -13.46 5.42 8.33
N SER A 195 -13.13 4.66 7.29
CA SER A 195 -11.87 3.93 7.16
C SER A 195 -10.68 4.87 6.95
N ALA A 196 -10.82 5.90 6.10
CA ALA A 196 -9.79 6.91 5.94
C ALA A 196 -9.56 7.71 7.23
N ARG A 197 -10.62 8.01 7.99
CA ARG A 197 -10.51 8.70 9.28
C ARG A 197 -9.65 7.91 10.26
N VAL A 198 -9.89 6.61 10.44
CA VAL A 198 -9.09 5.80 11.37
C VAL A 198 -7.65 5.61 10.87
N HIS A 199 -7.44 5.45 9.56
CA HIS A 199 -6.10 5.41 8.97
C HIS A 199 -5.31 6.68 9.27
N VAL A 200 -5.91 7.86 9.04
CA VAL A 200 -5.27 9.15 9.31
C VAL A 200 -5.02 9.37 10.81
N GLN A 201 -5.92 8.90 11.68
CA GLN A 201 -5.71 8.96 13.14
C GLN A 201 -4.45 8.20 13.56
N GLU A 202 -4.22 7.00 13.01
CA GLU A 202 -3.02 6.21 13.29
C GLU A 202 -1.75 6.86 12.71
N LEU A 203 -1.83 7.47 11.52
CA LEU A 203 -0.70 8.24 10.96
C LEU A 203 -0.35 9.46 11.83
N ILE A 204 -1.35 10.16 12.37
CA ILE A 204 -1.15 11.29 13.29
C ILE A 204 -0.49 10.81 14.58
N GLU A 205 -0.94 9.69 15.15
CA GLU A 205 -0.36 9.14 16.37
C GLU A 205 1.10 8.73 16.16
N ALA A 206 1.40 8.03 15.05
CA ALA A 206 2.76 7.65 14.69
C ALA A 206 3.66 8.85 14.38
N GLY A 207 3.07 9.98 13.98
CA GLY A 207 3.81 11.21 13.66
C GLY A 207 4.29 12.00 14.88
N ARG A 208 3.79 11.69 16.09
CA ARG A 208 4.24 12.29 17.35
C ARG A 208 5.65 11.82 17.70
#